data_AF-A0AAV3Q8M0-F1
#
_entry.id   AF-A0AAV3Q8M0-F1
#
_cell.length_a   1.000
_cell.length_b   1.000
_cell.length_c   1.000
_cell.angle_alpha   90.00
_cell.angle_beta   90.00
_cell.angle_gamma   90.00
#
_symmetry.space_group_name_H-M   'P 1'
#
loop_
_entity.id
_entity.type
_entity.pdbx_description
1 polymer ?
#
loop_
_entity_poly.entity_id
_entity_poly.type
_entity_poly.pdbx_seq_one_letter_code
_entity_poly.pdbx_strand_id
1 'polypeptide(L)'
;MEKAWKQGWRRVEIESDTKFIIHVVNGVYSVSSDIEVVVLDILHLLKYMKIKFQYTCRGSNNVAHTLARLDHGGTEATWPTSPPNWLCSALLHDYIR
;
A
#
# COMPACT_ATOMS: atom_id res chain seq x y z
N MET A 1 -1.21 4.62 3.80
CA MET A 1 -0.38 5.40 4.74
C MET A 1 -1.22 6.14 5.77
N GLU A 2 -2.22 6.92 5.37
CA GLU A 2 -3.10 7.66 6.29
C GLU A 2 -3.76 6.76 7.37
N LYS A 3 -4.24 5.56 6.99
CA LYS A 3 -4.77 4.58 7.96
C LYS A 3 -3.72 4.18 9.01
N ALA A 4 -2.47 3.92 8.61
CA ALA A 4 -1.38 3.59 9.54
C ALA A 4 -1.05 4.76 10.47
N TRP A 5 -1.10 6.01 9.95
CA TRP A 5 -0.92 7.22 10.74
C TRP A 5 -1.97 7.35 11.85
N LYS A 6 -3.25 7.17 11.49
CA LYS A 6 -4.39 7.20 12.43
C LYS A 6 -4.30 6.10 13.50
N GLN A 7 -3.72 4.95 13.17
CA GLN A 7 -3.44 3.85 14.10
C GLN A 7 -2.19 4.08 14.98
N GLY A 8 -1.51 5.22 14.84
CA GLY A 8 -0.30 5.52 15.61
C GLY A 8 0.94 4.75 15.17
N TRP A 9 0.88 3.98 14.07
CA TRP A 9 2.05 3.29 13.55
C TRP A 9 3.02 4.30 12.97
N ARG A 10 4.28 4.31 13.44
CA ARG A 10 5.31 5.27 12.98
C ARG A 10 6.42 4.63 12.17
N ARG A 11 6.51 3.29 12.18
CA ARG A 11 7.45 2.48 11.41
C ARG A 11 6.64 1.51 10.57
N VAL A 12 6.66 1.68 9.25
CA VAL A 12 5.81 0.92 8.33
C VAL A 12 6.65 0.44 7.15
N GLU A 13 6.44 -0.80 6.74
CA GLU A 13 6.93 -1.30 5.46
C GLU A 13 5.75 -1.43 4.51
N ILE A 14 5.92 -0.89 3.30
CA ILE A 14 4.90 -0.91 2.26
C ILE A 14 5.45 -1.71 1.09
N GLU A 15 4.82 -2.83 0.83
CA GLU A 15 5.10 -3.65 -0.35
C GLU A 15 4.11 -3.32 -1.49
N SER A 16 4.61 -3.29 -2.72
CA SER A 16 3.77 -3.12 -3.92
C SER A 16 4.38 -3.84 -5.13
N ASP A 17 3.52 -4.35 -6.01
CA ASP A 17 3.91 -4.90 -7.31
C ASP A 17 4.08 -3.83 -8.41
N THR A 18 3.87 -2.55 -8.09
CA THR A 18 4.08 -1.45 -9.03
C THR A 18 5.51 -0.93 -8.96
N LYS A 19 6.41 -1.60 -9.68
CA LYS A 19 7.86 -1.30 -9.70
C LYS A 19 8.18 0.17 -10.02
N PHE A 20 7.45 0.78 -10.95
CA PHE A 20 7.63 2.19 -11.32
C PHE A 20 7.42 3.13 -10.13
N ILE A 21 6.29 3.01 -9.43
CA ILE A 21 5.97 3.85 -8.27
C ILE A 21 6.99 3.63 -7.14
N ILE A 22 7.37 2.37 -6.86
CA ILE A 22 8.42 2.06 -5.87
C ILE A 22 9.73 2.76 -6.20
N HIS A 23 10.15 2.78 -7.48
CA HIS A 23 11.37 3.48 -7.88
C HIS A 23 11.24 5.00 -7.80
N VAL A 24 10.08 5.56 -8.15
CA VAL A 24 9.82 7.01 -8.02
C VAL A 24 9.89 7.44 -6.55
N VAL A 25 9.18 6.77 -5.65
CA VAL A 25 9.17 7.16 -4.22
C VAL A 25 10.50 6.92 -3.51
N ASN A 26 11.31 5.98 -4.00
CA ASN A 26 12.69 5.77 -3.55
C ASN A 26 13.69 6.72 -4.22
N GLY A 27 13.25 7.67 -5.05
CA GLY A 27 14.11 8.67 -5.69
C GLY A 27 14.99 8.14 -6.83
N VAL A 28 14.69 6.95 -7.36
CA VAL A 28 15.43 6.33 -8.46
C VAL A 28 14.99 6.90 -9.81
N TYR A 29 13.71 7.23 -9.96
CA TYR A 29 13.15 7.80 -11.19
C TYR A 29 12.52 9.17 -10.94
N SER A 30 12.55 10.03 -11.96
CA SER A 30 11.80 11.27 -12.00
C SER A 30 10.32 11.01 -12.18
N VAL A 31 9.48 11.88 -11.62
CA VAL A 31 8.02 11.79 -11.72
C VAL A 31 7.52 12.34 -13.05
N SER A 32 6.46 11.76 -13.62
CA SER A 32 5.68 12.39 -14.68
C SER A 32 4.58 13.28 -14.08
N SER A 33 4.09 14.25 -14.84
CA SER A 33 3.02 15.17 -14.42
C SER A 33 1.76 14.45 -13.94
N ASP A 34 1.42 13.30 -14.53
CA ASP A 34 0.15 12.60 -14.30
C ASP A 34 0.03 12.01 -12.88
N ILE A 35 1.15 11.76 -12.21
CA ILE A 35 1.18 11.18 -10.86
C ILE A 35 1.92 12.06 -9.85
N GLU A 36 2.37 13.25 -10.27
CA GLU A 36 3.18 14.15 -9.46
C GLU A 36 2.51 14.51 -8.14
N VAL A 37 1.21 14.87 -8.18
CA VAL A 37 0.44 15.24 -6.98
C VAL A 37 0.43 14.09 -5.97
N VAL A 38 0.15 12.87 -6.41
CA VAL A 38 0.12 11.68 -5.55
C VAL A 38 1.49 11.41 -4.95
N VAL A 39 2.55 11.54 -5.74
CA VAL A 39 3.92 11.33 -5.26
C VAL A 39 4.32 12.39 -4.23
N LEU A 40 3.96 13.66 -4.45
CA LEU A 40 4.20 14.73 -3.49
C LEU A 40 3.48 14.48 -2.15
N ASP A 41 2.24 13.99 -2.18
CA ASP A 41 1.51 13.61 -0.98
C ASP A 41 2.19 12.47 -0.22
N ILE A 42 2.69 11.46 -0.94
CA ILE A 42 3.47 10.36 -0.36
C ILE A 42 4.74 10.92 0.31
N LEU A 43 5.51 11.74 -0.40
CA LEU A 43 6.74 12.34 0.12
C LEU A 43 6.48 13.24 1.34
N HIS A 44 5.34 13.94 1.37
CA HIS A 44 4.95 14.74 2.53
C HIS A 44 4.73 13.87 3.76
N LEU A 45 4.08 12.70 3.61
CA LEU A 45 3.84 11.76 4.71
C LEU A 45 5.15 11.13 5.25
N LEU A 46 6.17 10.95 4.40
CA LEU A 46 7.49 10.44 4.82
C LEU A 46 8.21 11.35 5.80
N LYS A 47 7.88 12.65 5.84
CA LYS A 47 8.47 13.58 6.82
C LYS A 47 8.10 13.21 8.26
N TYR A 48 6.95 12.57 8.46
CA TYR A 48 6.40 12.26 9.78
C TYR A 48 6.45 10.77 10.14
N MET A 49 6.73 9.90 9.16
CA MET A 49 6.71 8.45 9.33
C MET A 49 8.00 7.83 8.77
N LYS A 50 8.54 6.84 9.47
CA LYS A 50 9.62 6.00 8.93
C LYS A 50 8.99 4.91 8.08
N ILE A 51 8.93 5.15 6.77
CA ILE A 51 8.35 4.20 5.82
C ILE A 51 9.46 3.63 4.93
N LYS A 52 9.45 2.31 4.75
CA LYS A 52 10.28 1.61 3.75
C LYS A 52 9.36 1.14 2.62
N PHE A 53 9.70 1.46 1.38
CA PHE A 53 9.00 0.94 0.21
C PHE A 53 9.78 -0.19 -0.42
N GLN A 54 9.10 -1.32 -0.65
CA GLN A 54 9.70 -2.50 -1.25
C GLN A 54 8.85 -3.01 -2.41
N TYR A 55 9.52 -3.37 -3.50
CA TYR A 55 8.87 -4.08 -4.59
C TYR A 55 8.60 -5.53 -4.16
N THR A 56 7.40 -6.03 -4.46
CA THR A 56 7.05 -7.44 -4.32
C THR A 56 6.47 -7.97 -5.63
N CYS A 57 6.56 -9.27 -5.86
CA CYS A 57 5.98 -9.87 -7.07
C CYS A 57 4.44 -9.85 -6.99
N ARG A 58 3.75 -9.75 -8.13
CA ARG A 58 2.27 -9.71 -8.19
C ARG A 58 1.60 -10.88 -7.46
N GLY A 59 2.22 -12.07 -7.49
CA GLY A 59 1.72 -13.24 -6.76
C GLY A 59 1.69 -13.05 -5.23
N SER A 60 2.60 -12.24 -4.70
CA SER A 60 2.72 -11.88 -3.27
C SER A 60 2.02 -10.56 -2.92
N ASN A 61 1.26 -9.98 -3.86
CA ASN A 61 0.41 -8.81 -3.65
C ASN A 61 -1.07 -9.15 -3.94
N ASN A 62 -1.41 -10.44 -3.90
CA ASN A 62 -2.72 -10.92 -4.35
C ASN A 62 -3.84 -10.46 -3.40
N VAL A 63 -3.53 -10.29 -2.12
CA VAL A 63 -4.48 -9.74 -1.14
C VAL A 63 -4.86 -8.32 -1.51
N ALA A 64 -3.87 -7.44 -1.75
CA ALA A 64 -4.12 -6.05 -2.13
C ALA A 64 -4.89 -5.96 -3.46
N HIS A 65 -4.52 -6.80 -4.43
CA HIS A 65 -5.21 -6.87 -5.72
C HIS A 65 -6.69 -7.29 -5.55
N THR A 66 -6.95 -8.30 -4.73
CA THR A 66 -8.31 -8.78 -4.46
C THR A 66 -9.15 -7.71 -3.79
N LEU A 67 -8.58 -7.01 -2.79
CA LEU A 67 -9.26 -5.91 -2.10
C LEU A 67 -9.59 -4.75 -3.05
N ALA A 68 -8.63 -4.32 -3.88
CA ALA A 68 -8.85 -3.25 -4.86
C ALA A 68 -9.92 -3.63 -5.91
N ARG A 69 -10.04 -4.90 -6.26
CA ARG A 69 -11.09 -5.40 -7.15
C ARG A 69 -12.47 -5.41 -6.49
N LEU A 70 -12.55 -5.74 -5.19
CA LEU A 70 -13.82 -5.74 -4.45
C LEU A 70 -14.36 -4.32 -4.23
N ASP A 71 -13.47 -3.32 -4.14
CA ASP A 71 -13.83 -1.93 -3.87
C ASP A 71 -14.04 -1.08 -5.13
N HIS A 72 -14.11 -1.70 -6.31
CA HIS A 72 -14.30 -1.02 -7.60
C HIS A 72 -15.73 -0.45 -7.79
N GLY A 73 -16.21 0.32 -6.81
CA GLY A 73 -17.54 0.92 -6.76
C GLY A 73 -18.00 1.43 -5.38
N GLY A 74 -17.19 1.34 -4.32
CA GLY A 74 -17.55 1.77 -2.96
C GLY A 74 -17.06 3.19 -2.65
N THR A 75 -17.93 4.03 -2.06
CA THR A 75 -17.59 5.41 -1.66
C THR A 75 -17.09 5.53 -0.22
N GLU A 76 -17.39 4.56 0.66
CA GLU A 76 -16.94 4.56 2.06
C GLU A 76 -16.70 3.13 2.57
N ALA A 77 -15.43 2.72 2.69
CA ALA A 77 -15.06 1.41 3.24
C ALA A 77 -14.37 1.58 4.60
N THR A 78 -15.17 1.55 5.67
CA THR A 78 -14.66 1.23 7.02
C THR A 78 -14.30 -0.25 7.08
N TRP A 79 -13.06 -0.55 7.49
CA TRP A 79 -12.69 -1.94 7.79
C TRP A 79 -13.58 -2.44 8.94
N PRO A 80 -14.22 -3.62 8.82
CA PRO A 80 -14.89 -4.22 9.95
C PRO A 80 -13.89 -4.44 11.09
N THR A 81 -14.37 -4.40 12.33
CA THR A 81 -13.56 -4.56 13.56
C THR A 81 -12.74 -5.86 13.57
N SER A 82 -13.18 -6.87 12.83
CA SER A 82 -12.42 -8.07 12.49
C SER A 82 -12.38 -8.27 10.96
N PRO A 83 -11.22 -8.62 10.38
CA PRO A 83 -11.13 -8.96 8.97
C PRO A 83 -11.99 -10.20 8.64
N PRO A 84 -12.60 -10.28 7.46
CA PRO A 84 -13.30 -11.49 7.02
C PRO A 84 -12.38 -12.71 6.96
N ASN A 85 -12.90 -13.91 7.21
CA ASN A 85 -12.12 -15.15 7.19
C ASN A 85 -11.34 -15.36 5.88
N TRP A 86 -11.95 -15.00 4.74
CA TRP A 86 -11.29 -15.12 3.43
C TRP A 86 -10.02 -14.26 3.34
N LEU A 87 -10.00 -13.10 4.00
CA LEU A 87 -8.87 -12.18 4.01
C LEU A 87 -7.75 -12.73 4.91
N CYS A 88 -8.09 -13.31 6.06
CA CYS A 88 -7.13 -13.99 6.92
C CYS A 88 -6.47 -15.16 6.19
N SER A 89 -7.25 -15.99 5.49
CA SER A 89 -6.70 -17.09 4.68
C SER A 89 -5.81 -16.59 3.55
N ALA A 90 -6.21 -15.52 2.85
CA ALA A 90 -5.41 -14.95 1.78
C ALA A 90 -4.07 -14.37 2.29
N LEU A 91 -4.08 -13.71 3.46
CA LEU A 91 -2.86 -13.20 4.12
C LEU A 91 -1.91 -14.32 4.53
N LEU A 92 -2.44 -15.45 5.04
CA LEU A 92 -1.63 -16.62 5.37
C LEU A 92 -0.91 -17.19 4.15
N HIS A 93 -1.55 -17.17 2.98
CA HIS A 93 -0.92 -17.60 1.73
C HIS A 93 0.04 -16.57 1.13
N ASP A 94 -0.14 -15.27 1.41
CA ASP A 94 0.78 -14.19 1.00
C ASP A 94 2.08 -14.20 1.82
N TYR A 95 2.02 -14.67 3.08
CA TYR A 95 3.15 -14.65 4.03
C TYR A 95 4.12 -15.84 3.92
N ILE A 96 3.81 -16.85 3.10
CA ILE A 96 4.71 -17.98 2.85
C ILE A 96 5.78 -17.51 1.86
N ARG A 97 6.86 -16.94 2.40
CA ARG A 97 8.11 -16.61 1.69
C ARG A 97 9.18 -17.65 2.01
#